data_AF-A0A1M8A2I9-F1
#
_entry.id   AF-A0A1M8A2I9-F1
#
_cell.length_a   1.000
_cell.length_b   1.000
_cell.length_c   1.000
_cell.angle_alpha   90.00
_cell.angle_beta   90.00
_cell.angle_gamma   90.00
#
_symmetry.space_group_name_H-M   'P 1'
#
loop_
_entity.id
_entity.type
_entity.pdbx_description
1 polymer ?
#
loop_
_entity_poly.entity_id
_entity_poly.type
_entity_poly.pdbx_seq_one_letter_code
_entity_poly.pdbx_strand_id
1 'polypeptide(L)'
;MFGMMGMARNALLPRKFRFIIEYADSEPNAIVEMISRSCPSLCGAQAATATRWLPSGHAQTIWSSVADFSEVDKVEYKRKVIMVPDGGILSIDMAPVSLADPAPDDTRPTVVILHGLTGGSHESYVRNCVSKLSKPKEEGGHGMRCVVVNFRGCANTPLTSAQLYSACKTTDFSSALLLLTRMFPQSPMVAMGFSLGGAILAKYMGEAGSHTPLIGAITVGAPLELDTTAKALESTYISMMYAYALGSSLNALGRKHLDTLALSPDLWDALEMAFRTKIHPDKKRPVSKYKGRDPKPGTLRFIDHIITSRVGGLPTPYGSFPYPSADAYYAHSSPLHLLHKVARPMLALNADDDPVVPHSTLQHMIKNIQSSPNVVLAHSRCGGHLGWFAGPSGERWIYQPIGEFVDALCDTFAQHASKNNQGLGSGGPRMSPWKTGCIDKRMVQVELLPVSALPSILGQQSTTTATTPDNEPIMPWLKTHVLKHMPLVHPKDSPRATEQVPEGEILSLPLYSESLHPEVGYIELPVSVSTGGNGSVISADASAVTTAKEITGL
;
A
#
# COMPACT_ATOMS: atom_id res chain seq x y z
N MET A 1 25.96 20.80 8.48
CA MET A 1 27.37 20.38 8.34
C MET A 1 27.43 19.04 7.59
N PHE A 2 26.93 19.00 6.35
CA PHE A 2 26.82 17.80 5.51
C PHE A 2 27.97 17.80 4.48
N GLY A 3 29.16 17.37 4.91
CA GLY A 3 30.34 17.23 4.04
C GLY A 3 31.15 16.00 4.42
N MET A 4 32.22 15.68 3.69
CA MET A 4 33.11 14.52 3.95
C MET A 4 33.51 14.41 5.43
N MET A 5 33.78 15.54 6.09
CA MET A 5 34.14 15.60 7.51
C MET A 5 33.02 15.09 8.44
N GLY A 6 31.76 15.31 8.07
CA GLY A 6 30.59 14.79 8.78
C GLY A 6 30.42 13.28 8.62
N MET A 7 30.66 12.75 7.41
CA MET A 7 30.65 11.29 7.17
C MET A 7 31.79 10.59 7.92
N ALA A 8 33.00 11.12 7.85
CA ALA A 8 34.15 10.57 8.58
C ALA A 8 33.89 10.53 10.09
N ARG A 9 33.31 11.61 10.65
CA ARG A 9 32.89 11.64 12.06
C ARG A 9 31.85 10.57 12.37
N ASN A 10 30.82 10.41 11.55
CA ASN A 10 29.77 9.42 11.77
C ASN A 10 30.29 7.97 11.62
N ALA A 11 31.30 7.74 10.79
CA ALA A 11 31.97 6.44 10.68
C ALA A 11 32.88 6.14 11.90
N LEU A 12 33.50 7.16 12.49
CA LEU A 12 34.33 7.05 13.69
C LEU A 12 33.51 6.93 14.99
N LEU A 13 32.43 7.70 15.08
CA LEU A 13 31.54 7.81 16.23
C LEU A 13 30.08 7.71 15.74
N PRO A 14 29.57 6.48 15.51
CA PRO A 14 28.22 6.28 15.02
C PRO A 14 27.19 6.82 16.01
N ARG A 15 26.14 7.44 15.48
CA ARG A 15 25.07 8.05 16.27
C ARG A 15 24.08 7.00 16.75
N LYS A 16 23.47 7.24 17.91
CA LYS A 16 22.28 6.50 18.33
C LYS A 16 21.04 7.03 17.61
N PHE A 17 20.11 6.14 17.27
CA PHE A 17 18.78 6.49 16.76
C PHE A 17 17.89 7.03 17.88
N ARG A 18 18.19 8.24 18.35
CA ARG A 18 17.33 8.96 19.29
C ARG A 18 16.26 9.71 18.53
N PHE A 19 15.01 9.48 18.90
CA PHE A 19 13.86 10.18 18.35
C PHE A 19 13.57 11.45 19.15
N ILE A 20 13.23 12.50 18.43
CA ILE A 20 12.58 13.71 18.94
C ILE A 20 11.09 13.49 18.71
N ILE A 21 10.28 13.69 19.76
CA ILE A 21 8.83 13.47 19.73
C ILE A 21 8.15 14.83 19.66
N GLU A 22 7.45 15.07 18.56
CA GLU A 22 6.70 16.27 18.23
C GLU A 22 5.19 15.92 18.27
N TYR A 23 4.41 16.70 19.00
CA TYR A 23 2.98 16.45 19.26
C TYR A 23 2.27 17.77 19.58
N ALA A 24 0.94 17.77 19.64
CA ALA A 24 0.18 18.96 19.99
C ALA A 24 0.40 19.37 21.46
N ASP A 25 0.65 20.66 21.70
CA ASP A 25 1.02 21.25 23.00
C ASP A 25 -0.08 21.16 24.10
N SER A 26 -1.22 20.49 23.81
CA SER A 26 -2.29 20.27 24.78
C SER A 26 -1.90 19.19 25.78
N GLU A 27 -1.26 19.59 26.88
CA GLU A 27 -0.97 18.71 28.01
C GLU A 27 -2.24 18.45 28.86
N PRO A 28 -2.53 17.19 29.25
CA PRO A 28 -1.77 15.96 28.97
C PRO A 28 -2.15 15.25 27.65
N ASN A 29 -1.16 14.71 26.91
CA ASN A 29 -1.37 13.90 25.71
C ASN A 29 -1.23 12.38 26.00
N ALA A 30 -2.35 11.66 25.96
CA ALA A 30 -2.41 10.23 26.31
C ALA A 30 -1.54 9.32 25.43
N ILE A 31 -1.30 9.67 24.15
CA ILE A 31 -0.46 8.87 23.25
C ILE A 31 1.00 9.01 23.65
N VAL A 32 1.43 10.22 24.00
CA VAL A 32 2.80 10.49 24.45
C VAL A 32 3.07 9.84 25.80
N GLU A 33 2.10 9.84 26.70
CA GLU A 33 2.20 9.09 27.96
C GLU A 33 2.35 7.58 27.72
N MET A 34 1.57 7.01 26.80
CA MET A 34 1.67 5.61 26.42
C MET A 34 3.06 5.29 25.82
N ILE A 35 3.57 6.13 24.91
CA ILE A 35 4.92 6.00 24.35
C ILE A 35 5.98 6.06 25.46
N SER A 36 5.86 7.02 26.37
CA SER A 36 6.82 7.22 27.46
C SER A 36 6.91 6.03 28.42
N ARG A 37 5.79 5.32 28.62
CA ARG A 37 5.70 4.16 29.52
C ARG A 37 6.14 2.86 28.84
N SER A 38 5.79 2.68 27.57
CA SER A 38 5.84 1.36 26.92
C SER A 38 6.78 1.27 25.70
N CYS A 39 7.36 2.38 25.24
CA CYS A 39 8.23 2.41 24.05
C CYS A 39 9.65 2.91 24.40
N PRO A 40 10.49 2.08 25.05
CA PRO A 40 11.85 2.46 25.44
C PRO A 40 12.76 2.81 24.26
N SER A 41 12.51 2.26 23.07
CA SER A 41 13.28 2.57 21.86
C SER A 41 12.99 3.97 21.33
N LEU A 42 11.73 4.44 21.44
CA LEU A 42 11.34 5.81 21.09
C LEU A 42 11.85 6.84 22.10
N CYS A 43 11.84 6.49 23.38
CA CYS A 43 12.32 7.37 24.47
C CYS A 43 13.86 7.44 24.58
N GLY A 44 14.57 6.67 23.78
CA GLY A 44 16.03 6.67 23.73
C GLY A 44 16.73 5.76 24.75
N ALA A 45 15.99 5.11 25.64
CA ALA A 45 16.53 4.15 26.62
C ALA A 45 17.13 2.92 25.94
N GLN A 46 16.49 2.44 24.87
CA GLN A 46 16.95 1.30 24.06
C GLN A 46 17.32 1.71 22.63
N ALA A 47 17.71 2.98 22.41
CA ALA A 47 18.13 3.45 21.09
C ALA A 47 19.37 2.69 20.59
N ALA A 48 19.22 2.02 19.43
CA ALA A 48 20.33 1.36 18.76
C ALA A 48 21.32 2.35 18.15
N THR A 49 22.53 1.86 17.88
CA THR A 49 23.61 2.65 17.29
C THR A 49 23.71 2.37 15.79
N ALA A 50 23.72 3.43 14.98
CA ALA A 50 23.79 3.35 13.54
C ALA A 50 25.03 2.58 13.05
N THR A 51 24.88 1.88 11.94
CA THR A 51 25.96 1.11 11.32
C THR A 51 27.07 2.01 10.80
N ARG A 52 28.31 1.74 11.24
CA ARG A 52 29.49 2.60 10.99
C ARG A 52 29.84 2.76 9.50
N TRP A 53 29.67 1.69 8.73
CA TRP A 53 29.94 1.67 7.29
C TRP A 53 28.78 2.23 6.45
N LEU A 54 27.69 2.68 7.09
CA LEU A 54 26.60 3.45 6.50
C LEU A 54 26.46 4.84 7.17
N PRO A 55 27.49 5.71 7.07
CA PRO A 55 27.60 6.92 7.89
C PRO A 55 26.66 8.07 7.50
N SER A 56 25.84 7.91 6.45
CA SER A 56 24.92 8.93 5.94
C SER A 56 23.57 8.35 5.55
N GLY A 57 22.53 9.18 5.55
CA GLY A 57 21.21 8.80 5.07
C GLY A 57 21.19 8.35 3.61
N HIS A 58 22.03 8.93 2.74
CA HIS A 58 22.23 8.41 1.38
C HIS A 58 22.79 6.98 1.39
N ALA A 59 23.83 6.70 2.19
CA ALA A 59 24.41 5.36 2.28
C ALA A 59 23.38 4.34 2.78
N GLN A 60 22.62 4.68 3.84
CA GLN A 60 21.56 3.82 4.35
C GLN A 60 20.45 3.59 3.31
N THR A 61 20.01 4.64 2.62
CA THR A 61 18.97 4.54 1.58
C THR A 61 19.41 3.67 0.42
N ILE A 62 20.62 3.93 -0.11
CA ILE A 62 21.18 3.14 -1.21
C ILE A 62 21.32 1.69 -0.78
N TRP A 63 21.88 1.42 0.41
CA TRP A 63 22.02 0.06 0.94
C TRP A 63 20.67 -0.66 1.04
N SER A 64 19.62 0.03 1.50
CA SER A 64 18.26 -0.52 1.57
C SER A 64 17.72 -0.97 0.21
N SER A 65 18.20 -0.39 -0.90
CA SER A 65 17.75 -0.70 -2.26
C SER A 65 18.67 -1.65 -3.03
N VAL A 66 20.00 -1.59 -2.80
CA VAL A 66 20.99 -2.33 -3.62
C VAL A 66 21.51 -3.60 -2.97
N ALA A 67 21.42 -3.74 -1.64
CA ALA A 67 21.91 -4.93 -0.97
C ALA A 67 20.95 -6.11 -1.16
N ASP A 68 21.52 -7.31 -1.22
CA ASP A 68 20.75 -8.53 -1.31
C ASP A 68 20.24 -8.94 0.09
N PHE A 69 18.92 -8.88 0.26
CA PHE A 69 18.22 -9.30 1.48
C PHE A 69 17.38 -10.56 1.24
N SER A 70 17.58 -11.29 0.14
CA SER A 70 16.80 -12.49 -0.20
C SER A 70 16.85 -13.55 0.90
N GLU A 71 18.00 -13.69 1.56
CA GLU A 71 18.24 -14.67 2.62
C GLU A 71 18.00 -14.16 4.05
N VAL A 72 17.73 -12.86 4.22
CA VAL A 72 17.49 -12.21 5.52
C VAL A 72 15.99 -12.09 5.75
N ASP A 73 15.46 -12.39 6.94
CA ASP A 73 14.03 -12.27 7.25
C ASP A 73 13.15 -13.01 6.22
N LYS A 74 13.36 -14.32 6.06
CA LYS A 74 12.52 -15.17 5.21
C LYS A 74 11.12 -15.29 5.83
N VAL A 75 10.10 -15.04 5.03
CA VAL A 75 8.70 -15.09 5.44
C VAL A 75 7.90 -15.85 4.40
N GLU A 76 7.14 -16.82 4.86
CA GLU A 76 6.15 -17.53 4.06
C GLU A 76 4.78 -16.87 4.25
N TYR A 77 4.06 -16.69 3.14
CA TYR A 77 2.76 -16.04 3.14
C TYR A 77 1.67 -16.94 2.58
N LYS A 78 0.48 -16.88 3.18
CA LYS A 78 -0.76 -17.34 2.55
C LYS A 78 -1.38 -16.18 1.79
N ARG A 79 -1.48 -16.29 0.45
CA ARG A 79 -2.06 -15.26 -0.40
C ARG A 79 -3.55 -15.47 -0.58
N LYS A 80 -4.35 -14.42 -0.39
CA LYS A 80 -5.75 -14.32 -0.83
C LYS A 80 -5.88 -13.21 -1.88
N VAL A 81 -6.64 -13.46 -2.94
CA VAL A 81 -6.88 -12.49 -4.01
C VAL A 81 -8.33 -12.04 -3.96
N ILE A 82 -8.56 -10.72 -4.01
CA ILE A 82 -9.90 -10.14 -4.06
C ILE A 82 -10.04 -9.25 -5.28
N MET A 83 -11.26 -9.22 -5.81
CA MET A 83 -11.68 -8.21 -6.78
C MET A 83 -12.46 -7.11 -6.07
N VAL A 84 -12.17 -5.86 -6.42
CA VAL A 84 -12.80 -4.66 -5.86
C VAL A 84 -13.92 -4.15 -6.79
N PRO A 85 -14.83 -3.26 -6.33
CA PRO A 85 -16.08 -2.91 -7.02
C PRO A 85 -15.92 -2.35 -8.44
N ASP A 86 -14.74 -1.86 -8.79
CA ASP A 86 -14.41 -1.36 -10.13
C ASP A 86 -13.75 -2.39 -11.05
N GLY A 87 -13.73 -3.66 -10.63
CA GLY A 87 -13.14 -4.79 -11.36
C GLY A 87 -11.64 -4.93 -11.20
N GLY A 88 -10.98 -4.08 -10.40
CA GLY A 88 -9.57 -4.23 -10.08
C GLY A 88 -9.27 -5.37 -9.12
N ILE A 89 -7.99 -5.72 -8.97
CA ILE A 89 -7.55 -6.85 -8.16
C ILE A 89 -6.51 -6.40 -7.13
N LEU A 90 -6.67 -6.90 -5.90
CA LEU A 90 -5.72 -6.77 -4.81
C LEU A 90 -5.30 -8.17 -4.36
N SER A 91 -4.04 -8.31 -3.93
CA SER A 91 -3.61 -9.53 -3.23
C SER A 91 -3.24 -9.22 -1.78
N ILE A 92 -3.62 -10.12 -0.90
CA ILE A 92 -3.51 -10.00 0.55
C ILE A 92 -2.63 -11.15 1.04
N ASP A 93 -1.43 -10.84 1.49
CA ASP A 93 -0.45 -11.84 1.95
C ASP A 93 -0.43 -11.90 3.48
N MET A 94 -0.75 -13.07 4.04
CA MET A 94 -0.92 -13.24 5.49
C MET A 94 0.20 -14.10 6.06
N ALA A 95 0.79 -13.66 7.17
CA ALA A 95 1.86 -14.35 7.88
C ALA A 95 1.65 -14.31 9.41
N PRO A 96 2.07 -15.37 10.14
CA PRO A 96 2.50 -16.65 9.58
C PRO A 96 1.32 -17.38 8.94
N VAL A 97 1.61 -18.35 8.05
CA VAL A 97 0.57 -19.12 7.33
C VAL A 97 -0.44 -19.76 8.28
N SER A 98 0.01 -20.21 9.46
CA SER A 98 -0.83 -20.82 10.50
C SER A 98 -1.88 -19.87 11.10
N LEU A 99 -1.71 -18.55 10.97
CA LEU A 99 -2.67 -17.55 11.47
C LEU A 99 -3.55 -16.95 10.38
N ALA A 100 -3.45 -17.43 9.13
CA ALA A 100 -4.20 -16.89 8.01
C ALA A 100 -5.69 -17.29 8.02
N ASP A 101 -6.03 -18.44 8.63
CA ASP A 101 -7.40 -18.93 8.81
C ASP A 101 -7.70 -19.14 10.30
N PRO A 102 -7.98 -18.06 11.06
CA PRO A 102 -8.17 -18.16 12.49
C PRO A 102 -9.57 -18.66 12.85
N ALA A 103 -9.68 -19.19 14.06
CA ALA A 103 -10.98 -19.47 14.67
C ALA A 103 -11.78 -18.16 14.87
N PRO A 104 -13.13 -18.20 14.86
CA PRO A 104 -13.98 -17.01 14.99
C PRO A 104 -13.77 -16.20 16.28
N ASP A 105 -13.26 -16.84 17.34
CA ASP A 105 -12.97 -16.26 18.65
C ASP A 105 -11.51 -15.82 18.81
N ASP A 106 -10.69 -15.89 17.76
CA ASP A 106 -9.29 -15.46 17.80
C ASP A 106 -9.18 -13.94 17.99
N THR A 107 -8.66 -13.55 19.16
CA THR A 107 -8.46 -12.16 19.59
C THR A 107 -7.06 -11.63 19.29
N ARG A 108 -6.18 -12.43 18.67
CA ARG A 108 -4.81 -11.99 18.36
C ARG A 108 -4.80 -10.69 17.56
N PRO A 109 -3.94 -9.72 17.89
CA PRO A 109 -3.80 -8.50 17.10
C PRO A 109 -3.38 -8.78 15.65
N THR A 110 -3.92 -7.99 14.73
CA THR A 110 -3.53 -8.00 13.31
C THR A 110 -2.84 -6.69 12.95
N VAL A 111 -1.63 -6.78 12.40
CA VAL A 111 -0.90 -5.66 11.81
C VAL A 111 -1.10 -5.67 10.30
N VAL A 112 -1.76 -4.65 9.77
CA VAL A 112 -2.04 -4.49 8.33
C VAL A 112 -0.99 -3.56 7.70
N ILE A 113 -0.19 -4.08 6.79
CA ILE A 113 1.03 -3.45 6.26
C ILE A 113 0.82 -3.00 4.82
N LEU A 114 1.14 -1.73 4.54
CA LEU A 114 1.14 -1.12 3.20
C LEU A 114 2.57 -0.90 2.72
N HIS A 115 2.91 -1.47 1.58
CA HIS A 115 4.23 -1.33 0.95
C HIS A 115 4.44 0.05 0.32
N GLY A 116 5.69 0.39 0.00
CA GLY A 116 6.07 1.63 -0.68
C GLY A 116 5.82 1.60 -2.20
N LEU A 117 6.43 2.55 -2.92
CA LEU A 117 6.27 2.67 -4.37
C LEU A 117 6.71 1.38 -5.09
N THR A 118 5.80 0.76 -5.84
CA THR A 118 6.00 -0.40 -6.73
C THR A 118 6.44 -1.70 -6.04
N GLY A 119 6.35 -1.75 -4.71
CA GLY A 119 6.84 -2.87 -3.90
C GLY A 119 5.84 -4.00 -3.66
N GLY A 120 5.91 -4.61 -2.48
CA GLY A 120 5.02 -5.70 -2.07
C GLY A 120 5.48 -6.38 -0.78
N SER A 121 4.88 -7.52 -0.46
CA SER A 121 5.26 -8.40 0.66
C SER A 121 6.69 -8.94 0.62
N HIS A 122 7.32 -8.94 -0.56
CA HIS A 122 8.69 -9.39 -0.79
C HIS A 122 9.74 -8.34 -0.38
N GLU A 123 9.33 -7.10 -0.16
CA GLU A 123 10.24 -6.01 0.19
C GLU A 123 10.95 -6.26 1.51
N SER A 124 12.26 -5.98 1.55
CA SER A 124 13.08 -6.30 2.74
C SER A 124 12.61 -5.57 4.01
N TYR A 125 12.13 -4.33 3.87
CA TYR A 125 11.61 -3.56 5.02
C TYR A 125 10.25 -4.07 5.50
N VAL A 126 9.42 -4.62 4.60
CA VAL A 126 8.17 -5.29 4.95
C VAL A 126 8.48 -6.59 5.67
N ARG A 127 9.32 -7.45 5.07
CA ARG A 127 9.71 -8.74 5.66
C ARG A 127 10.38 -8.58 7.02
N ASN A 128 11.21 -7.56 7.21
CA ASN A 128 11.81 -7.24 8.50
C ASN A 128 10.77 -6.95 9.60
N CYS A 129 9.68 -6.25 9.29
CA CYS A 129 8.61 -6.05 10.27
C CYS A 129 7.77 -7.32 10.44
N VAL A 130 7.40 -7.98 9.34
CA VAL A 130 6.60 -9.21 9.40
C VAL A 130 7.31 -10.28 10.24
N SER A 131 8.57 -10.59 9.94
CA SER A 131 9.34 -11.64 10.62
C SER A 131 9.44 -11.41 12.12
N LYS A 132 9.55 -10.16 12.57
CA LYS A 132 9.73 -9.80 13.98
C LYS A 132 8.41 -9.67 14.73
N LEU A 133 7.40 -9.05 14.12
CA LEU A 133 6.07 -8.88 14.70
C LEU A 133 5.32 -10.21 14.78
N SER A 134 5.49 -11.08 13.78
CA SER A 134 4.79 -12.36 13.74
C SER A 134 5.44 -13.46 14.57
N LYS A 135 6.71 -13.29 14.95
CA LYS A 135 7.44 -14.27 15.76
C LYS A 135 6.74 -14.45 17.12
N PRO A 136 6.57 -15.68 17.64
CA PRO A 136 5.92 -15.93 18.93
C PRO A 136 6.56 -15.16 20.08
N LYS A 137 5.76 -14.79 21.10
CA LYS A 137 6.25 -14.04 22.27
C LYS A 137 7.26 -14.85 23.08
N GLU A 138 7.08 -16.17 23.13
CA GLU A 138 7.97 -17.13 23.79
C GLU A 138 9.38 -17.15 23.16
N GLU A 139 9.49 -16.79 21.89
CA GLU A 139 10.76 -16.68 21.17
C GLU A 139 11.28 -15.23 21.10
N GLY A 140 10.69 -14.31 21.87
CA GLY A 140 11.07 -12.90 21.91
C GLY A 140 10.53 -12.05 20.76
N GLY A 141 9.47 -12.49 20.08
CA GLY A 141 8.70 -11.67 19.13
C GLY A 141 7.45 -11.06 19.77
N HIS A 142 6.50 -10.63 18.92
CA HIS A 142 5.26 -9.98 19.37
C HIS A 142 4.01 -10.88 19.24
N GLY A 143 4.11 -12.03 18.57
CA GLY A 143 3.03 -13.02 18.45
C GLY A 143 1.81 -12.52 17.66
N MET A 144 1.99 -11.58 16.74
CA MET A 144 0.91 -10.91 16.01
C MET A 144 0.64 -11.56 14.65
N ARG A 145 -0.60 -11.43 14.16
CA ARG A 145 -0.91 -11.73 12.76
C ARG A 145 -0.46 -10.56 11.90
N CYS A 146 0.32 -10.80 10.85
CA CYS A 146 0.71 -9.78 9.89
C CYS A 146 -0.02 -9.99 8.57
N VAL A 147 -0.52 -8.92 7.98
CA VAL A 147 -1.20 -8.93 6.69
C VAL A 147 -0.58 -7.85 5.82
N VAL A 148 -0.06 -8.19 4.65
CA VAL A 148 0.44 -7.22 3.68
C VAL A 148 -0.60 -7.04 2.58
N VAL A 149 -1.06 -5.81 2.38
CA VAL A 149 -1.93 -5.45 1.25
C VAL A 149 -1.03 -5.09 0.08
N ASN A 150 -1.01 -5.94 -0.95
CA ASN A 150 -0.34 -5.63 -2.20
C ASN A 150 -1.31 -4.89 -3.12
N PHE A 151 -0.93 -3.69 -3.49
CA PHE A 151 -1.74 -2.85 -4.36
C PHE A 151 -1.78 -3.39 -5.80
N ARG A 152 -2.75 -2.89 -6.57
CA ARG A 152 -2.99 -3.28 -7.97
C ARG A 152 -1.70 -3.25 -8.79
N GLY A 153 -1.46 -4.32 -9.55
CA GLY A 153 -0.27 -4.45 -10.40
C GLY A 153 1.05 -4.78 -9.67
N CYS A 154 1.10 -4.64 -8.34
CA CYS A 154 2.29 -4.82 -7.52
C CYS A 154 2.39 -6.25 -6.97
N ALA A 155 3.59 -6.71 -6.58
CA ALA A 155 3.81 -8.05 -6.01
C ALA A 155 3.24 -9.23 -6.84
N ASN A 156 3.27 -9.12 -8.17
CA ASN A 156 2.65 -10.05 -9.14
C ASN A 156 1.12 -10.16 -9.04
N THR A 157 0.47 -9.19 -8.41
CA THR A 157 -0.97 -8.99 -8.54
C THR A 157 -1.26 -8.51 -9.98
N PRO A 158 -2.20 -9.12 -10.70
CA PRO A 158 -2.55 -8.72 -12.05
C PRO A 158 -3.27 -7.38 -12.04
N LEU A 159 -3.40 -6.81 -13.24
CA LEU A 159 -4.23 -5.66 -13.48
C LEU A 159 -5.38 -6.06 -14.41
N THR A 160 -6.61 -5.85 -13.94
CA THR A 160 -7.87 -6.20 -14.64
C THR A 160 -8.83 -5.00 -14.74
N SER A 161 -8.32 -3.82 -14.39
CA SER A 161 -9.03 -2.54 -14.48
C SER A 161 -8.06 -1.50 -15.03
N ALA A 162 -8.54 -0.45 -15.68
CA ALA A 162 -7.69 0.63 -16.18
C ALA A 162 -7.25 1.62 -15.09
N GLN A 163 -6.98 1.11 -13.89
CA GLN A 163 -6.54 1.92 -12.75
C GLN A 163 -5.38 1.27 -12.02
N LEU A 164 -4.30 2.03 -11.89
CA LEU A 164 -3.20 1.72 -10.99
C LEU A 164 -3.51 2.21 -9.57
N TYR A 165 -2.67 1.81 -8.63
CA TYR A 165 -2.65 2.40 -7.29
C TYR A 165 -1.98 3.78 -7.31
N SER A 166 -2.32 4.63 -6.35
CA SER A 166 -1.71 5.96 -6.17
C SER A 166 -1.86 6.43 -4.72
N ALA A 167 -1.22 7.55 -4.38
CA ALA A 167 -1.37 8.18 -3.08
C ALA A 167 -2.83 8.57 -2.74
N CYS A 168 -3.68 8.76 -3.74
CA CYS A 168 -5.09 9.12 -3.56
C CYS A 168 -6.03 7.91 -3.39
N LYS A 169 -5.57 6.68 -3.67
CA LYS A 169 -6.47 5.53 -3.80
C LYS A 169 -6.65 4.79 -2.48
N THR A 170 -7.31 5.44 -1.51
CA THR A 170 -7.59 4.89 -0.18
C THR A 170 -8.71 3.84 -0.17
N THR A 171 -9.52 3.77 -1.24
CA THR A 171 -10.61 2.78 -1.40
C THR A 171 -10.10 1.34 -1.51
N ASP A 172 -8.92 1.12 -2.10
CA ASP A 172 -8.29 -0.20 -2.15
C ASP A 172 -7.95 -0.69 -0.74
N PHE A 173 -7.39 0.19 0.10
CA PHE A 173 -7.09 -0.14 1.48
C PHE A 173 -8.36 -0.35 2.31
N SER A 174 -9.38 0.48 2.11
CA SER A 174 -10.68 0.34 2.77
C SER A 174 -11.35 -1.00 2.44
N SER A 175 -11.28 -1.42 1.17
CA SER A 175 -11.80 -2.71 0.70
C SER A 175 -11.05 -3.90 1.30
N ALA A 176 -9.73 -3.80 1.42
CA ALA A 176 -8.92 -4.79 2.13
C ALA A 176 -9.30 -4.87 3.62
N LEU A 177 -9.46 -3.73 4.31
CA LEU A 177 -9.90 -3.72 5.71
C LEU A 177 -11.30 -4.31 5.88
N LEU A 178 -12.22 -4.06 4.95
CA LEU A 178 -13.58 -4.63 5.01
C LEU A 178 -13.52 -6.17 4.98
N LEU A 179 -12.72 -6.76 4.08
CA LEU A 179 -12.45 -8.20 4.08
C LEU A 179 -11.86 -8.65 5.42
N LEU A 180 -10.81 -7.98 5.90
CA LEU A 180 -10.09 -8.41 7.10
C LEU A 180 -10.96 -8.37 8.34
N THR A 181 -11.82 -7.36 8.50
CA THR A 181 -12.74 -7.26 9.64
C THR A 181 -13.78 -8.38 9.66
N ARG A 182 -14.14 -8.94 8.48
CA ARG A 182 -14.97 -10.14 8.40
C ARG A 182 -14.17 -11.41 8.70
N MET A 183 -12.95 -11.51 8.18
CA MET A 183 -12.10 -12.69 8.40
C MET A 183 -11.67 -12.80 9.87
N PHE A 184 -11.36 -11.67 10.51
CA PHE A 184 -10.78 -11.60 11.86
C PHE A 184 -11.67 -10.75 12.78
N PRO A 185 -12.91 -11.19 13.06
CA PRO A 185 -13.89 -10.34 13.71
C PRO A 185 -13.43 -9.89 15.10
N GLN A 186 -12.79 -10.72 15.92
CA GLN A 186 -12.39 -10.31 17.28
C GLN A 186 -10.99 -9.66 17.36
N SER A 187 -10.30 -9.52 16.24
CA SER A 187 -8.93 -9.02 16.21
C SER A 187 -8.86 -7.49 16.31
N PRO A 188 -8.09 -6.92 17.26
CA PRO A 188 -7.73 -5.51 17.18
C PRO A 188 -6.75 -5.31 16.00
N MET A 189 -7.01 -4.29 15.19
CA MET A 189 -6.23 -4.04 13.97
C MET A 189 -5.43 -2.74 14.10
N VAL A 190 -4.12 -2.83 13.86
CA VAL A 190 -3.23 -1.69 13.72
C VAL A 190 -2.70 -1.68 12.30
N ALA A 191 -2.72 -0.53 11.63
CA ALA A 191 -2.12 -0.42 10.30
C ALA A 191 -0.72 0.17 10.36
N MET A 192 0.14 -0.23 9.44
CA MET A 192 1.41 0.44 9.20
C MET A 192 1.68 0.62 7.71
N GLY A 193 2.32 1.73 7.33
CA GLY A 193 2.61 2.02 5.93
C GLY A 193 4.01 2.60 5.74
N PHE A 194 4.72 2.12 4.72
CA PHE A 194 6.07 2.57 4.39
C PHE A 194 6.06 3.52 3.19
N SER A 195 6.79 4.63 3.28
CA SER A 195 6.95 5.58 2.18
C SER A 195 5.58 5.97 1.58
N LEU A 196 5.35 5.75 0.28
CA LEU A 196 4.05 5.98 -0.37
C LEU A 196 2.88 5.25 0.33
N GLY A 197 3.07 4.02 0.82
CA GLY A 197 2.06 3.30 1.60
C GLY A 197 1.74 3.98 2.93
N GLY A 198 2.73 4.64 3.53
CA GLY A 198 2.53 5.49 4.71
C GLY A 198 1.73 6.75 4.40
N ALA A 199 1.93 7.36 3.22
CA ALA A 199 1.12 8.48 2.76
C ALA A 199 -0.34 8.05 2.50
N ILE A 200 -0.56 6.91 1.83
CA ILE A 200 -1.90 6.34 1.63
C ILE A 200 -2.59 6.09 2.99
N LEU A 201 -1.86 5.50 3.96
CA LEU A 201 -2.39 5.25 5.30
C LEU A 201 -2.76 6.55 6.01
N ALA A 202 -1.88 7.55 6.04
CA ALA A 202 -2.19 8.83 6.70
C ALA A 202 -3.40 9.53 6.09
N LYS A 203 -3.53 9.49 4.75
CA LYS A 203 -4.71 10.03 4.06
C LYS A 203 -5.98 9.28 4.47
N TYR A 204 -5.94 7.95 4.45
CA TYR A 204 -7.05 7.11 4.89
C TYR A 204 -7.45 7.40 6.34
N MET A 205 -6.50 7.52 7.26
CA MET A 205 -6.77 7.81 8.67
C MET A 205 -7.50 9.15 8.87
N GLY A 206 -7.18 10.15 8.04
CA GLY A 206 -7.87 11.45 8.05
C GLY A 206 -9.22 11.46 7.31
N GLU A 207 -9.39 10.65 6.27
CA GLU A 207 -10.66 10.50 5.55
C GLU A 207 -11.68 9.70 6.34
N ALA A 208 -11.28 8.56 6.89
CA ALA A 208 -12.14 7.69 7.68
C ALA A 208 -12.42 8.26 9.07
N GLY A 209 -11.44 8.94 9.68
CA GLY A 209 -11.56 9.52 11.02
C GLY A 209 -12.03 8.49 12.05
N SER A 210 -13.14 8.75 12.73
CA SER A 210 -13.73 7.86 13.73
C SER A 210 -14.36 6.58 13.15
N HIS A 211 -14.56 6.51 11.84
CA HIS A 211 -15.18 5.37 11.17
C HIS A 211 -14.19 4.25 10.83
N THR A 212 -12.89 4.47 11.01
CA THR A 212 -11.90 3.42 10.75
C THR A 212 -12.08 2.23 11.72
N PRO A 213 -11.94 0.97 11.24
CA PRO A 213 -11.90 -0.21 12.11
C PRO A 213 -10.59 -0.32 12.89
N LEU A 214 -9.58 0.48 12.55
CA LEU A 214 -8.27 0.44 13.17
C LEU A 214 -8.30 1.04 14.57
N ILE A 215 -7.50 0.47 15.48
CA ILE A 215 -7.28 1.03 16.81
C ILE A 215 -6.12 2.04 16.84
N GLY A 216 -5.30 2.06 15.79
CA GLY A 216 -4.21 3.01 15.59
C GLY A 216 -3.43 2.73 14.30
N ALA A 217 -2.46 3.60 14.00
CA ALA A 217 -1.66 3.53 12.78
C ALA A 217 -0.20 3.94 12.97
N ILE A 218 0.69 3.46 12.10
CA ILE A 218 2.12 3.85 12.06
C ILE A 218 2.52 4.18 10.63
N THR A 219 3.13 5.35 10.39
CA THR A 219 3.71 5.68 9.08
C THR A 219 5.22 5.75 9.16
N VAL A 220 5.95 5.10 8.27
CA VAL A 220 7.42 5.02 8.31
C VAL A 220 8.01 5.64 7.03
N GLY A 221 8.83 6.69 7.18
CA GLY A 221 9.44 7.42 6.08
C GLY A 221 8.42 8.01 5.11
N ALA A 222 7.23 8.38 5.59
CA ALA A 222 6.11 8.76 4.73
C ALA A 222 6.22 10.23 4.26
N PRO A 223 6.01 10.51 2.96
CA PRO A 223 5.86 11.87 2.47
C PRO A 223 4.43 12.36 2.70
N LEU A 224 4.21 13.09 3.80
CA LEU A 224 2.88 13.62 4.15
C LEU A 224 2.51 14.89 3.35
N GLU A 225 3.49 15.50 2.69
CA GLU A 225 3.30 16.60 1.76
C GLU A 225 4.01 16.27 0.44
N LEU A 226 3.24 15.72 -0.50
CA LEU A 226 3.77 15.16 -1.74
C LEU A 226 4.32 16.23 -2.69
N ASP A 227 3.69 17.41 -2.74
CA ASP A 227 4.15 18.49 -3.64
C ASP A 227 5.54 19.00 -3.23
N THR A 228 5.70 19.37 -1.97
CA THR A 228 7.01 19.85 -1.45
C THR A 228 8.06 18.73 -1.50
N THR A 229 7.68 17.48 -1.26
CA THR A 229 8.58 16.33 -1.42
C THR A 229 9.03 16.13 -2.87
N ALA A 230 8.10 16.18 -3.83
CA ALA A 230 8.40 16.03 -5.26
C ALA A 230 9.32 17.15 -5.75
N LYS A 231 9.10 18.40 -5.33
CA LYS A 231 10.01 19.53 -5.61
C LYS A 231 11.39 19.32 -5.00
N ALA A 232 11.47 18.79 -3.79
CA ALA A 232 12.75 18.52 -3.13
C ALA A 232 13.54 17.37 -3.80
N LEU A 233 12.85 16.37 -4.35
CA LEU A 233 13.45 15.32 -5.17
C LEU A 233 14.08 15.86 -6.45
N GLU A 234 13.68 17.04 -6.93
CA GLU A 234 14.23 17.64 -8.15
C GLU A 234 15.20 18.81 -7.88
N SER A 235 15.52 19.10 -6.60
CA SER A 235 16.25 20.32 -6.22
C SER A 235 17.76 20.25 -6.42
N THR A 236 18.35 19.05 -6.37
CA THR A 236 19.81 18.84 -6.52
C THR A 236 20.11 17.72 -7.52
N TYR A 237 21.36 17.62 -7.97
CA TYR A 237 21.80 16.54 -8.86
C TYR A 237 21.62 15.15 -8.22
N ILE A 238 21.93 15.00 -6.93
CA ILE A 238 21.78 13.73 -6.21
C ILE A 238 20.28 13.40 -6.03
N SER A 239 19.47 14.38 -5.62
CA SER A 239 18.01 14.22 -5.50
C SER A 239 17.40 13.76 -6.83
N MET A 240 17.87 14.35 -7.94
CA MET A 240 17.41 14.03 -9.29
C MET A 240 17.64 12.55 -9.63
N MET A 241 18.72 11.92 -9.15
CA MET A 241 18.94 10.49 -9.34
C MET A 241 17.84 9.65 -8.70
N TYR A 242 17.38 10.02 -7.50
CA TYR A 242 16.23 9.38 -6.85
C TYR A 242 14.94 9.61 -7.63
N ALA A 243 14.70 10.83 -8.12
CA ALA A 243 13.54 11.15 -8.95
C ALA A 243 13.49 10.26 -10.22
N TYR A 244 14.63 10.03 -10.87
CA TYR A 244 14.74 9.11 -12.01
C TYR A 244 14.55 7.64 -11.62
N ALA A 245 15.14 7.19 -10.51
CA ALA A 245 14.99 5.82 -10.06
C ALA A 245 13.51 5.47 -9.76
N LEU A 246 12.83 6.34 -9.00
CA LEU A 246 11.40 6.19 -8.67
C LEU A 246 10.52 6.26 -9.93
N GLY A 247 10.81 7.19 -10.84
CA GLY A 247 10.12 7.29 -12.13
C GLY A 247 10.31 6.05 -13.00
N SER A 248 11.52 5.49 -13.03
CA SER A 248 11.82 4.26 -13.76
C SER A 248 11.01 3.07 -13.23
N SER A 249 10.91 2.90 -11.91
CA SER A 249 10.12 1.83 -11.30
C SER A 249 8.63 1.94 -11.63
N LEU A 250 8.05 3.15 -11.55
CA LEU A 250 6.64 3.36 -11.87
C LEU A 250 6.35 3.17 -13.36
N ASN A 251 7.28 3.62 -14.22
CA ASN A 251 7.23 3.38 -15.66
C ASN A 251 7.33 1.88 -15.99
N ALA A 252 8.18 1.12 -15.27
CA ALA A 252 8.29 -0.33 -15.43
C ALA A 252 6.99 -1.04 -15.02
N LEU A 253 6.35 -0.62 -13.91
CA LEU A 253 5.04 -1.12 -13.51
C LEU A 253 3.98 -0.87 -14.59
N GLY A 254 3.91 0.36 -15.12
CA GLY A 254 2.98 0.71 -16.18
C GLY A 254 3.23 -0.08 -17.47
N ARG A 255 4.50 -0.29 -17.85
CA ARG A 255 4.88 -1.13 -18.99
C ARG A 255 4.47 -2.59 -18.81
N LYS A 256 4.67 -3.16 -17.61
CA LYS A 256 4.28 -4.53 -17.29
C LYS A 256 2.80 -4.79 -17.51
N HIS A 257 1.96 -3.78 -17.27
CA HIS A 257 0.50 -3.88 -17.40
C HIS A 257 -0.04 -3.09 -18.59
N LEU A 258 0.80 -2.81 -19.59
CA LEU A 258 0.43 -1.99 -20.74
C LEU A 258 -0.75 -2.57 -21.52
N ASP A 259 -0.80 -3.88 -21.70
CA ASP A 259 -1.85 -4.56 -22.46
C ASP A 259 -3.23 -4.35 -21.82
N THR A 260 -3.34 -4.47 -20.49
CA THR A 260 -4.57 -4.15 -19.75
C THR A 260 -4.89 -2.66 -19.84
N LEU A 261 -3.93 -1.77 -19.61
CA LEU A 261 -4.16 -0.32 -19.66
C LEU A 261 -4.62 0.13 -21.06
N ALA A 262 -4.10 -0.51 -22.10
CA ALA A 262 -4.45 -0.24 -23.49
C ALA A 262 -5.87 -0.71 -23.87
N LEU A 263 -6.57 -1.45 -23.00
CA LEU A 263 -7.98 -1.75 -23.22
C LEU A 263 -8.88 -0.50 -23.13
N SER A 264 -8.43 0.56 -22.45
CA SER A 264 -9.18 1.81 -22.32
C SER A 264 -8.70 2.87 -23.33
N PRO A 265 -9.52 3.24 -24.33
CA PRO A 265 -9.14 4.22 -25.37
C PRO A 265 -8.76 5.59 -24.81
N ASP A 266 -9.39 6.01 -23.72
CA ASP A 266 -9.12 7.28 -23.04
C ASP A 266 -7.68 7.41 -22.54
N LEU A 267 -6.95 6.29 -22.45
CA LEU A 267 -5.58 6.25 -21.96
C LEU A 267 -4.54 6.23 -23.07
N TRP A 268 -4.93 5.97 -24.32
CA TRP A 268 -3.96 5.71 -25.39
C TRP A 268 -2.96 6.85 -25.58
N ASP A 269 -3.41 8.11 -25.63
CA ASP A 269 -2.50 9.26 -25.75
C ASP A 269 -1.48 9.33 -24.61
N ALA A 270 -1.92 9.07 -23.38
CA ALA A 270 -1.05 9.09 -22.20
C ALA A 270 -0.03 7.93 -22.23
N LEU A 271 -0.47 6.73 -22.60
CA LEU A 271 0.36 5.54 -22.69
C LEU A 271 1.39 5.66 -23.85
N GLU A 272 0.98 6.18 -25.02
CA GLU A 272 1.90 6.44 -26.13
C GLU A 272 2.96 7.47 -25.73
N MET A 273 2.56 8.52 -25.00
CA MET A 273 3.47 9.57 -24.54
C MET A 273 4.43 9.09 -23.43
N ALA A 274 3.99 8.19 -22.56
CA ALA A 274 4.85 7.62 -21.51
C ALA A 274 5.82 6.56 -22.06
N PHE A 275 5.33 5.64 -22.90
CA PHE A 275 6.09 4.47 -23.31
C PHE A 275 6.73 4.58 -24.70
N ARG A 276 6.33 5.58 -25.50
CA ARG A 276 6.76 5.77 -26.90
C ARG A 276 6.42 4.58 -27.80
N THR A 277 5.37 3.85 -27.44
CA THR A 277 4.83 2.69 -28.18
C THR A 277 3.56 3.11 -28.92
N LYS A 278 3.32 2.57 -30.12
CA LYS A 278 2.09 2.84 -30.88
C LYS A 278 0.91 2.04 -30.32
N ILE A 279 -0.10 2.75 -29.82
CA ILE A 279 -1.32 2.19 -29.23
C ILE A 279 -2.57 2.61 -30.00
N HIS A 280 -2.59 3.78 -30.64
CA HIS A 280 -3.68 4.09 -31.56
C HIS A 280 -3.57 3.21 -32.82
N PRO A 281 -4.60 2.43 -33.20
CA PRO A 281 -4.58 1.68 -34.45
C PRO A 281 -4.42 2.60 -35.67
N ASP A 282 -5.18 3.70 -35.69
CA ASP A 282 -5.34 4.59 -36.85
C ASP A 282 -4.22 5.63 -37.01
N LYS A 283 -3.43 5.89 -35.98
CA LYS A 283 -2.32 6.87 -36.06
C LYS A 283 -1.10 6.24 -36.72
N LYS A 284 -0.44 6.98 -37.63
CA LYS A 284 0.79 6.51 -38.30
C LYS A 284 2.01 6.44 -37.37
N ARG A 285 2.04 7.24 -36.31
CA ARG A 285 3.16 7.34 -35.34
C ARG A 285 2.61 7.67 -33.94
N PRO A 286 3.29 7.26 -32.86
CA PRO A 286 2.88 7.59 -31.50
C PRO A 286 2.93 9.11 -31.25
N VAL A 287 2.09 9.60 -30.33
CA VAL A 287 2.13 10.98 -29.86
C VAL A 287 3.52 11.29 -29.26
N SER A 288 4.24 12.25 -29.83
CA SER A 288 5.66 12.50 -29.51
C SER A 288 5.97 13.88 -28.94
N LYS A 289 5.00 14.78 -28.85
CA LYS A 289 5.26 16.18 -28.51
C LYS A 289 4.95 16.49 -27.05
N TYR A 290 6.00 16.52 -26.24
CA TYR A 290 5.99 17.25 -24.96
C TYR A 290 5.87 18.75 -25.22
N LYS A 291 5.05 19.44 -24.43
CA LYS A 291 5.03 20.90 -24.40
C LYS A 291 6.20 21.35 -23.54
N GLY A 292 6.84 22.48 -23.89
CA GLY A 292 8.01 22.99 -23.16
C GLY A 292 7.79 23.36 -21.68
N ARG A 293 6.57 23.18 -21.14
CA ARG A 293 6.22 23.36 -19.72
C ARG A 293 6.07 22.03 -18.96
N ASP A 294 6.25 20.89 -19.61
CA ASP A 294 6.07 19.57 -19.00
C ASP A 294 7.25 19.21 -18.07
N PRO A 295 7.05 18.36 -17.06
CA PRO A 295 8.13 17.89 -16.19
C PRO A 295 9.24 17.16 -16.96
N LYS A 296 10.44 17.06 -16.38
CA LYS A 296 11.60 16.42 -17.02
C LYS A 296 11.30 14.94 -17.33
N PRO A 297 11.38 14.49 -18.61
CA PRO A 297 11.08 13.11 -18.98
C PRO A 297 11.87 12.09 -18.17
N GLY A 298 11.21 11.03 -17.71
CA GLY A 298 11.81 9.93 -16.93
C GLY A 298 11.84 10.13 -15.41
N THR A 299 11.56 11.34 -14.92
CA THR A 299 11.40 11.61 -13.48
C THR A 299 10.08 11.06 -12.95
N LEU A 300 9.99 10.86 -11.63
CA LEU A 300 8.73 10.52 -10.95
C LEU A 300 7.62 11.51 -11.29
N ARG A 301 7.88 12.82 -11.19
CA ARG A 301 6.89 13.87 -11.49
C ARG A 301 6.40 13.81 -12.92
N PHE A 302 7.26 13.42 -13.86
CA PHE A 302 6.86 13.21 -15.24
C PHE A 302 5.90 12.04 -15.39
N ILE A 303 6.21 10.87 -14.81
CA ILE A 303 5.30 9.72 -14.86
C ILE A 303 3.98 10.04 -14.15
N ASP A 304 4.03 10.75 -13.03
CA ASP A 304 2.82 11.17 -12.33
C ASP A 304 1.97 12.15 -13.15
N HIS A 305 2.62 13.05 -13.90
CA HIS A 305 1.93 14.02 -14.73
C HIS A 305 1.17 13.32 -15.87
N ILE A 306 1.77 12.30 -16.47
CA ILE A 306 1.29 11.68 -17.70
C ILE A 306 0.36 10.50 -17.41
N ILE A 307 0.74 9.63 -16.48
CA ILE A 307 0.07 8.37 -16.18
C ILE A 307 -0.72 8.47 -14.88
N THR A 308 -0.05 8.69 -13.74
CA THR A 308 -0.72 8.59 -12.43
C THR A 308 -1.88 9.55 -12.32
N SER A 309 -1.76 10.79 -12.82
CA SER A 309 -2.84 11.78 -12.86
C SER A 309 -4.10 11.31 -13.60
N ARG A 310 -3.99 10.30 -14.48
CA ARG A 310 -5.09 9.78 -15.30
C ARG A 310 -5.66 8.47 -14.78
N VAL A 311 -4.79 7.54 -14.37
CA VAL A 311 -5.18 6.17 -13.99
C VAL A 311 -4.97 5.86 -12.51
N GLY A 312 -4.59 6.83 -11.69
CA GLY A 312 -4.24 6.59 -10.29
C GLY A 312 -5.42 6.36 -9.35
N GLY A 313 -6.67 6.47 -9.81
CA GLY A 313 -7.83 6.29 -8.95
C GLY A 313 -9.17 6.53 -9.64
N LEU A 314 -10.22 6.61 -8.84
CA LEU A 314 -11.60 6.63 -9.30
C LEU A 314 -12.03 8.00 -9.86
N PRO A 315 -12.87 8.03 -10.90
CA PRO A 315 -13.48 9.27 -11.38
C PRO A 315 -14.65 9.72 -10.50
N THR A 316 -15.10 10.96 -10.69
CA THR A 316 -16.31 11.51 -10.04
C THR A 316 -17.54 10.64 -10.38
N PRO A 317 -18.43 10.34 -9.42
CA PRO A 317 -18.50 10.87 -8.05
C PRO A 317 -17.69 10.13 -6.98
N TYR A 318 -16.99 9.05 -7.33
CA TYR A 318 -16.29 8.18 -6.37
C TYR A 318 -14.85 8.62 -6.08
N GLY A 319 -14.31 9.51 -6.90
CA GLY A 319 -13.01 10.15 -6.69
C GLY A 319 -12.87 11.40 -7.54
N SER A 320 -11.63 11.86 -7.68
CA SER A 320 -11.31 13.15 -8.33
C SER A 320 -10.45 12.99 -9.58
N PHE A 321 -10.34 11.78 -10.14
CA PHE A 321 -9.57 11.54 -11.36
C PHE A 321 -10.41 11.85 -12.63
N PRO A 322 -9.76 12.27 -13.74
CA PRO A 322 -8.34 12.58 -13.87
C PRO A 322 -7.96 13.96 -13.30
N TYR A 323 -6.71 14.11 -12.86
CA TYR A 323 -6.12 15.40 -12.53
C TYR A 323 -5.48 16.06 -13.77
N PRO A 324 -5.47 17.40 -13.84
CA PRO A 324 -4.89 18.12 -14.96
C PRO A 324 -3.35 18.08 -15.00
N SER A 325 -2.69 17.79 -13.86
CA SER A 325 -1.23 17.76 -13.74
C SER A 325 -0.78 16.94 -12.53
N ALA A 326 0.52 16.60 -12.46
CA ALA A 326 1.14 16.05 -11.26
C ALA A 326 0.96 16.94 -10.04
N ASP A 327 1.07 18.26 -10.19
CA ASP A 327 0.95 19.20 -9.06
C ASP A 327 -0.47 19.21 -8.47
N ALA A 328 -1.49 19.16 -9.33
CA ALA A 328 -2.88 19.03 -8.88
C ALA A 328 -3.13 17.69 -8.17
N TYR A 329 -2.55 16.60 -8.69
CA TYR A 329 -2.55 15.30 -8.04
C TYR A 329 -1.88 15.38 -6.66
N TYR A 330 -0.65 15.88 -6.57
CA TYR A 330 0.10 15.99 -5.31
C TYR A 330 -0.60 16.86 -4.26
N ALA A 331 -1.16 17.99 -4.67
CA ALA A 331 -1.91 18.88 -3.77
C ALA A 331 -3.10 18.14 -3.13
N HIS A 332 -3.87 17.40 -3.92
CA HIS A 332 -5.02 16.65 -3.41
C HIS A 332 -4.61 15.38 -2.64
N SER A 333 -3.53 14.72 -3.05
CA SER A 333 -3.05 13.49 -2.43
C SER A 333 -2.35 13.69 -1.09
N SER A 334 -1.82 14.88 -0.80
CA SER A 334 -0.97 15.13 0.37
C SER A 334 -1.73 14.94 1.69
N PRO A 335 -1.40 13.96 2.55
CA PRO A 335 -2.12 13.72 3.80
C PRO A 335 -2.11 14.89 4.80
N LEU A 336 -1.14 15.80 4.72
CA LEU A 336 -0.93 16.89 5.68
C LEU A 336 -2.22 17.67 6.01
N HIS A 337 -3.05 17.97 5.01
CA HIS A 337 -4.29 18.75 5.21
C HIS A 337 -5.43 17.96 5.88
N LEU A 338 -5.26 16.66 6.12
CA LEU A 338 -6.25 15.78 6.76
C LEU A 338 -5.82 15.31 8.15
N LEU A 339 -4.60 15.62 8.61
CA LEU A 339 -4.08 15.13 9.89
C LEU A 339 -4.94 15.56 11.09
N HIS A 340 -5.53 16.75 11.03
CA HIS A 340 -6.45 17.25 12.07
C HIS A 340 -7.75 16.43 12.20
N LYS A 341 -8.08 15.60 11.19
CA LYS A 341 -9.26 14.72 11.19
C LYS A 341 -8.96 13.31 11.68
N VAL A 342 -7.68 12.97 11.89
CA VAL A 342 -7.27 11.66 12.42
C VAL A 342 -7.85 11.51 13.83
N ALA A 343 -8.71 10.52 14.02
CA ALA A 343 -9.42 10.30 15.29
C ALA A 343 -8.77 9.24 16.20
N ARG A 344 -7.94 8.35 15.63
CA ARG A 344 -7.24 7.27 16.33
C ARG A 344 -5.75 7.60 16.47
N PRO A 345 -5.05 7.05 17.48
CA PRO A 345 -3.62 7.25 17.64
C PRO A 345 -2.82 6.90 16.37
N MET A 346 -2.00 7.84 15.91
CA MET A 346 -1.11 7.64 14.78
C MET A 346 0.32 8.08 15.11
N LEU A 347 1.28 7.18 14.93
CA LEU A 347 2.71 7.46 15.08
C LEU A 347 3.37 7.62 13.71
N ALA A 348 3.98 8.76 13.44
CA ALA A 348 4.78 9.00 12.24
C ALA A 348 6.28 8.92 12.58
N LEU A 349 7.00 8.03 11.89
CA LEU A 349 8.43 7.79 12.05
C LEU A 349 9.20 8.31 10.83
N ASN A 350 10.08 9.29 11.01
CA ASN A 350 10.88 9.87 9.93
C ASN A 350 12.36 10.06 10.33
N ALA A 351 13.24 10.19 9.35
CA ALA A 351 14.66 10.51 9.59
C ALA A 351 15.00 11.89 8.99
N ASP A 352 15.73 12.71 9.74
CA ASP A 352 16.13 14.06 9.29
C ASP A 352 17.08 14.03 8.09
N ASP A 353 17.84 12.93 7.93
CA ASP A 353 18.78 12.73 6.83
C ASP A 353 18.21 11.86 5.69
N ASP A 354 16.89 11.65 5.67
CA ASP A 354 16.19 10.97 4.58
C ASP A 354 16.34 11.78 3.27
N PRO A 355 16.97 11.20 2.23
CA PRO A 355 17.19 11.90 0.97
C PRO A 355 15.95 11.95 0.05
N VAL A 356 14.92 11.17 0.36
CA VAL A 356 13.65 11.11 -0.39
C VAL A 356 12.60 12.01 0.25
N VAL A 357 12.53 12.02 1.60
CA VAL A 357 11.62 12.87 2.39
C VAL A 357 12.45 13.79 3.29
N PRO A 358 13.06 14.86 2.73
CA PRO A 358 14.05 15.65 3.44
C PRO A 358 13.45 16.45 4.60
N HIS A 359 14.23 16.70 5.65
CA HIS A 359 13.79 17.43 6.85
C HIS A 359 13.04 18.75 6.58
N SER A 360 13.34 19.45 5.48
CA SER A 360 12.60 20.67 5.10
C SER A 360 11.10 20.44 4.87
N THR A 361 10.70 19.24 4.41
CA THR A 361 9.28 18.87 4.27
C THR A 361 8.66 18.53 5.63
N LEU A 362 9.44 17.97 6.56
CA LEU A 362 9.00 17.66 7.92
C LEU A 362 8.71 18.91 8.74
N GLN A 363 9.37 20.03 8.48
CA GLN A 363 9.11 21.29 9.18
C GLN A 363 7.66 21.77 9.03
N HIS A 364 7.02 21.50 7.89
CA HIS A 364 5.60 21.79 7.73
C HIS A 364 4.73 20.86 8.57
N MET A 365 5.09 19.57 8.67
CA MET A 365 4.42 18.65 9.57
C MET A 365 4.54 19.08 11.03
N ILE A 366 5.73 19.44 11.50
CA ILE A 366 5.96 19.90 12.88
C ILE A 366 5.06 21.10 13.20
N LYS A 367 4.88 22.04 12.26
CA LYS A 367 3.96 23.18 12.45
C LYS A 367 2.49 22.75 12.51
N ASN A 368 2.07 21.77 11.71
CA ASN A 368 0.68 21.32 11.63
C ASN A 368 0.32 20.24 12.68
N ILE A 369 1.31 19.65 13.36
CA ILE A 369 1.06 18.65 14.39
C ILE A 369 0.24 19.23 15.56
N GLN A 370 0.36 20.55 15.77
CA GLN A 370 -0.34 21.30 16.80
C GLN A 370 -1.87 21.24 16.67
N SER A 371 -2.40 21.11 15.46
CA SER A 371 -3.84 20.93 15.22
C SER A 371 -4.28 19.46 15.16
N SER A 372 -3.38 18.52 15.47
CA SER A 372 -3.56 17.08 15.23
C SER A 372 -3.28 16.28 16.51
N PRO A 373 -4.14 16.36 17.55
CA PRO A 373 -3.84 15.82 18.89
C PRO A 373 -3.65 14.30 18.93
N ASN A 374 -4.17 13.57 17.94
CA ASN A 374 -4.03 12.11 17.83
C ASN A 374 -2.82 11.69 16.99
N VAL A 375 -2.01 12.62 16.51
CA VAL A 375 -0.84 12.35 15.68
C VAL A 375 0.42 12.74 16.43
N VAL A 376 1.36 11.80 16.53
CA VAL A 376 2.68 12.02 17.11
C VAL A 376 3.72 11.81 16.02
N LEU A 377 4.58 12.79 15.81
CA LEU A 377 5.75 12.66 14.94
C LEU A 377 6.98 12.34 15.79
N ALA A 378 7.57 11.18 15.57
CA ALA A 378 8.86 10.80 16.12
C ALA A 378 9.90 10.80 15.01
N HIS A 379 10.87 11.71 15.05
CA HIS A 379 11.92 11.79 14.03
C HIS A 379 13.34 11.67 14.59
N SER A 380 14.21 10.92 13.91
CA SER A 380 15.59 10.71 14.32
C SER A 380 16.57 11.48 13.45
N ARG A 381 17.69 11.95 14.02
CA ARG A 381 18.72 12.70 13.28
C ARG A 381 19.37 11.94 12.13
N CYS A 382 19.28 10.61 12.14
CA CYS A 382 19.76 9.74 11.09
C CYS A 382 18.88 8.50 10.95
N GLY A 383 18.88 7.92 9.75
CA GLY A 383 18.15 6.70 9.41
C GLY A 383 18.03 6.47 7.90
N GLY A 384 18.22 7.51 7.09
CA GLY A 384 17.94 7.46 5.65
C GLY A 384 16.47 7.14 5.35
N HIS A 385 16.15 6.92 4.07
CA HIS A 385 14.82 6.46 3.66
C HIS A 385 14.71 4.95 3.92
N LEU A 386 13.93 4.57 4.94
CA LEU A 386 13.66 3.17 5.32
C LEU A 386 14.92 2.35 5.69
N GLY A 387 16.01 3.02 6.06
CA GLY A 387 17.27 2.39 6.43
C GLY A 387 17.28 1.91 7.87
N TRP A 388 17.50 2.83 8.82
CA TRP A 388 17.69 2.57 10.26
C TRP A 388 18.54 1.32 10.54
N PHE A 389 19.63 1.17 9.79
CA PHE A 389 20.56 0.05 9.94
C PHE A 389 21.44 0.27 11.17
N ALA A 390 21.43 -0.70 12.06
CA ALA A 390 22.13 -0.67 13.34
C ALA A 390 23.21 -1.75 13.43
N GLY A 391 24.16 -1.50 14.33
CA GLY A 391 25.17 -2.47 14.70
C GLY A 391 26.20 -2.75 13.60
N PRO A 392 27.15 -3.66 13.87
CA PRO A 392 28.21 -4.01 12.93
C PRO A 392 27.70 -4.80 11.71
N SER A 393 26.66 -5.61 11.89
CA SER A 393 26.04 -6.45 10.85
C SER A 393 25.15 -5.67 9.88
N GLY A 394 24.74 -4.44 10.21
CA GLY A 394 23.84 -3.66 9.36
C GLY A 394 22.41 -4.20 9.38
N GLU A 395 21.91 -4.56 10.57
CA GLU A 395 20.54 -5.03 10.74
C GLU A 395 19.56 -3.85 10.77
N ARG A 396 18.45 -3.97 10.05
CA ARG A 396 17.39 -2.96 10.10
C ARG A 396 16.72 -3.02 11.47
N TRP A 397 16.78 -1.92 12.23
CA TRP A 397 16.34 -1.87 13.64
C TRP A 397 14.95 -1.27 13.84
N ILE A 398 14.39 -0.57 12.86
CA ILE A 398 13.13 0.18 13.02
C ILE A 398 11.93 -0.68 13.42
N TYR A 399 11.97 -2.01 13.22
CA TYR A 399 10.94 -2.93 13.70
C TYR A 399 10.73 -2.85 15.22
N GLN A 400 11.77 -2.50 15.97
CA GLN A 400 11.75 -2.49 17.44
C GLN A 400 10.78 -1.42 17.98
N PRO A 401 10.94 -0.10 17.69
CA PRO A 401 9.96 0.91 18.12
C PRO A 401 8.57 0.71 17.49
N ILE A 402 8.48 0.07 16.31
CA ILE A 402 7.20 -0.29 15.70
C ILE A 402 6.47 -1.31 16.58
N GLY A 403 7.13 -2.43 16.91
CA GLY A 403 6.53 -3.48 17.73
C GLY A 403 6.16 -3.02 19.13
N GLU A 404 7.02 -2.23 19.78
CA GLU A 404 6.74 -1.61 21.08
C GLU A 404 5.46 -0.76 21.04
N PHE A 405 5.28 0.05 19.99
CA PHE A 405 4.08 0.89 19.86
C PHE A 405 2.82 0.07 19.55
N VAL A 406 2.92 -0.99 18.74
CA VAL A 406 1.78 -1.87 18.47
C VAL A 406 1.34 -2.60 19.73
N ASP A 407 2.27 -3.18 20.51
CA ASP A 407 1.96 -3.80 21.80
C ASP A 407 1.31 -2.79 22.75
N ALA A 408 1.89 -1.60 22.88
CA ALA A 408 1.34 -0.55 23.75
C ALA A 408 -0.10 -0.16 23.36
N LEU A 409 -0.40 -0.04 22.07
CA LEU A 409 -1.75 0.23 21.58
C LEU A 409 -2.72 -0.91 21.91
N CYS A 410 -2.31 -2.16 21.68
CA CYS A 410 -3.13 -3.33 21.94
C CYS A 410 -3.42 -3.50 23.44
N ASP A 411 -2.41 -3.33 24.29
CA ASP A 411 -2.55 -3.39 25.74
C ASP A 411 -3.47 -2.28 26.25
N THR A 412 -3.29 -1.06 25.77
CA THR A 412 -4.14 0.08 26.15
C THR A 412 -5.58 -0.14 25.71
N PHE A 413 -5.79 -0.68 24.51
CA PHE A 413 -7.12 -1.03 23.98
C PHE A 413 -7.78 -2.15 24.81
N ALA A 414 -7.01 -3.16 25.23
CA ALA A 414 -7.50 -4.24 26.09
C ALA A 414 -7.88 -3.75 27.49
N GLN A 415 -7.16 -2.77 28.05
CA GLN A 415 -7.45 -2.20 29.38
C GLN A 415 -8.67 -1.26 29.37
N HIS A 416 -8.85 -0.46 28.32
CA HIS A 416 -9.98 0.48 28.18
C HIS A 416 -11.32 -0.21 27.94
N ALA A 417 -11.28 -1.50 27.58
CA ALA A 417 -12.41 -2.39 27.39
C ALA A 417 -13.50 -2.32 28.47
N SER A 418 -13.11 -2.00 29.71
CA SER A 418 -13.95 -2.08 30.90
C SER A 418 -14.73 -0.80 31.20
N LYS A 419 -14.43 0.36 30.60
CA LYS A 419 -14.86 1.65 31.19
C LYS A 419 -15.84 2.50 30.39
N ASN A 420 -15.76 2.57 29.07
CA ASN A 420 -16.72 3.28 28.20
C ASN A 420 -16.49 2.78 26.77
N ASN A 421 -17.53 2.47 26.00
CA ASN A 421 -17.43 1.85 24.66
C ASN A 421 -16.79 2.75 23.55
N GLN A 422 -16.00 3.75 23.95
CA GLN A 422 -15.21 4.66 23.12
C GLN A 422 -13.80 4.09 22.93
N GLY A 423 -13.28 4.08 21.70
CA GLY A 423 -11.90 3.66 21.44
C GLY A 423 -10.87 4.77 21.75
N LEU A 424 -9.59 4.43 21.63
CA LEU A 424 -8.45 5.29 21.99
C LEU A 424 -8.40 6.58 21.14
N GLY A 425 -7.84 7.66 21.69
CA GLY A 425 -7.74 8.98 21.05
C GLY A 425 -9.00 9.84 21.25
N SER A 426 -9.34 10.67 20.26
CA SER A 426 -10.55 11.51 20.27
C SER A 426 -11.83 10.78 19.86
N GLY A 427 -11.81 9.46 19.66
CA GLY A 427 -13.02 8.62 19.65
C GLY A 427 -13.20 7.67 18.46
N GLY A 428 -14.46 7.22 18.30
CA GLY A 428 -14.93 6.13 17.44
C GLY A 428 -15.33 4.88 18.25
N PRO A 429 -16.38 4.13 17.87
CA PRO A 429 -16.82 2.94 18.60
C PRO A 429 -15.68 1.93 18.73
N ARG A 430 -15.64 1.18 19.83
CA ARG A 430 -14.63 0.13 20.06
C ARG A 430 -14.67 -0.96 18.97
N MET A 431 -15.85 -1.20 18.43
CA MET A 431 -16.10 -2.12 17.33
C MET A 431 -16.12 -1.35 16.03
N SER A 432 -15.52 -1.91 14.98
CA SER A 432 -15.63 -1.37 13.62
C SER A 432 -17.08 -1.00 13.30
N PRO A 433 -17.34 0.18 12.71
CA PRO A 433 -18.67 0.51 12.22
C PRO A 433 -19.23 -0.55 11.27
N TRP A 434 -18.39 -1.27 10.51
CA TRP A 434 -18.85 -2.36 9.63
C TRP A 434 -19.41 -3.59 10.37
N LYS A 435 -19.16 -3.74 11.68
CA LYS A 435 -19.83 -4.76 12.48
C LYS A 435 -21.26 -4.38 12.84
N THR A 436 -21.57 -3.09 12.86
CA THR A 436 -22.87 -2.54 13.26
C THR A 436 -23.62 -1.88 12.11
N GLY A 437 -22.93 -1.57 11.02
CA GLY A 437 -23.42 -0.86 9.85
C GLY A 437 -23.90 -1.81 8.76
N CYS A 438 -24.58 -1.25 7.77
CA CYS A 438 -25.11 -1.99 6.64
C CYS A 438 -23.98 -2.35 5.67
N ILE A 439 -23.67 -3.65 5.59
CA ILE A 439 -22.90 -4.24 4.50
C ILE A 439 -23.89 -4.93 3.58
N ASP A 440 -23.97 -4.47 2.35
CA ASP A 440 -24.83 -5.07 1.33
C ASP A 440 -24.14 -6.29 0.74
N LYS A 441 -24.92 -7.36 0.57
CA LYS A 441 -24.51 -8.56 -0.15
C LYS A 441 -25.34 -8.69 -1.41
N ARG A 442 -24.70 -8.72 -2.58
CA ARG A 442 -25.36 -8.97 -3.86
C ARG A 442 -24.54 -9.88 -4.76
N MET A 443 -25.20 -10.62 -5.65
CA MET A 443 -24.51 -11.47 -6.61
C MET A 443 -24.04 -10.63 -7.82
N VAL A 444 -22.83 -10.89 -8.26
CA VAL A 444 -22.21 -10.28 -9.45
C VAL A 444 -21.61 -11.36 -10.33
N GLN A 445 -21.52 -11.08 -11.63
CA GLN A 445 -20.94 -11.95 -12.63
C GLN A 445 -19.47 -11.57 -12.85
N VAL A 446 -18.61 -12.58 -12.80
CA VAL A 446 -17.17 -12.48 -13.08
C VAL A 446 -16.85 -13.49 -14.17
N GLU A 447 -16.31 -13.02 -15.30
CA GLU A 447 -15.87 -13.86 -16.42
C GLU A 447 -14.37 -14.17 -16.25
N LEU A 448 -14.01 -15.45 -16.36
CA LEU A 448 -12.63 -15.92 -16.26
C LEU A 448 -12.04 -16.10 -17.65
N LEU A 449 -11.04 -15.31 -18.03
CA LEU A 449 -10.40 -15.37 -19.34
C LEU A 449 -8.90 -15.69 -19.22
N PRO A 450 -8.32 -16.37 -20.21
CA PRO A 450 -6.87 -16.52 -20.28
C PRO A 450 -6.18 -15.18 -20.57
N VAL A 451 -4.91 -15.04 -20.19
CA VAL A 451 -4.11 -13.82 -20.49
C VAL A 451 -4.05 -13.52 -22.00
N SER A 452 -4.09 -14.54 -22.85
CA SER A 452 -4.12 -14.46 -24.31
C SER A 452 -5.35 -13.75 -24.88
N ALA A 453 -6.39 -13.54 -24.06
CA ALA A 453 -7.52 -12.68 -24.41
C ALA A 453 -7.13 -11.18 -24.49
N LEU A 454 -5.99 -10.78 -23.93
CA LEU A 454 -5.48 -9.41 -24.02
C LEU A 454 -4.77 -9.15 -25.36
N PRO A 455 -4.83 -7.90 -25.88
CA PRO A 455 -4.02 -7.52 -27.04
C PRO A 455 -2.53 -7.52 -26.69
N SER A 456 -1.70 -8.10 -27.54
CA SER A 456 -0.24 -8.05 -27.38
C SER A 456 0.32 -6.73 -27.95
N ILE A 457 0.42 -5.69 -27.14
CA ILE A 457 0.86 -4.35 -27.59
C ILE A 457 2.38 -4.31 -27.81
N LEU A 458 3.13 -5.03 -26.98
CA LEU A 458 4.60 -5.08 -27.03
C LEU A 458 5.14 -6.26 -27.84
N GLY A 459 4.28 -7.13 -28.38
CA GLY A 459 4.69 -8.39 -29.02
C GLY A 459 5.32 -9.41 -28.06
N GLN A 460 5.38 -9.07 -26.76
CA GLN A 460 5.74 -9.96 -25.68
C GLN A 460 4.44 -10.41 -25.03
N GLN A 461 3.86 -11.53 -25.48
CA GLN A 461 3.03 -12.29 -24.54
C GLN A 461 3.93 -12.61 -23.36
N SER A 462 3.55 -12.15 -22.16
CA SER A 462 4.26 -12.42 -20.91
C SER A 462 4.71 -13.87 -20.90
N THR A 463 6.00 -14.10 -21.06
CA THR A 463 6.65 -15.39 -20.80
C THR A 463 6.66 -15.60 -19.29
N THR A 464 5.49 -15.77 -18.70
CA THR A 464 5.34 -16.52 -17.46
C THR A 464 5.62 -17.96 -17.85
N THR A 465 6.68 -18.52 -17.28
CA THR A 465 7.13 -19.89 -17.43
C THR A 465 6.03 -20.91 -17.10
N ALA A 466 5.22 -21.32 -18.08
CA ALA A 466 4.43 -22.56 -18.16
C ALA A 466 3.91 -22.72 -19.61
N THR A 467 4.55 -23.54 -20.44
CA THR A 467 4.09 -24.89 -20.86
C THR A 467 2.66 -24.94 -21.40
N THR A 468 2.48 -25.24 -22.70
CA THR A 468 1.23 -25.69 -23.38
C THR A 468 -0.06 -24.84 -23.22
N PRO A 469 -0.98 -24.83 -24.20
CA PRO A 469 -2.24 -24.06 -24.12
C PRO A 469 -3.09 -24.32 -22.86
N ASP A 470 -2.97 -25.50 -22.25
CA ASP A 470 -3.77 -25.94 -21.10
C ASP A 470 -3.33 -25.36 -19.74
N ASN A 471 -2.24 -24.58 -19.69
CA ASN A 471 -1.59 -24.13 -18.45
C ASN A 471 -1.44 -22.60 -18.37
N GLU A 472 -2.15 -21.87 -19.23
CA GLU A 472 -2.13 -20.41 -19.25
C GLU A 472 -2.79 -19.82 -17.99
N PRO A 473 -2.23 -18.76 -17.38
CA PRO A 473 -2.87 -18.10 -16.24
C PRO A 473 -4.27 -17.58 -16.60
N ILE A 474 -5.26 -17.92 -15.79
CA ILE A 474 -6.63 -17.43 -15.92
C ILE A 474 -6.78 -16.19 -15.04
N MET A 475 -7.31 -15.11 -15.62
CA MET A 475 -7.58 -13.85 -14.93
C MET A 475 -9.10 -13.58 -14.86
N PRO A 476 -9.58 -12.88 -13.82
CA PRO A 476 -10.99 -12.55 -13.68
C PRO A 476 -11.32 -11.15 -14.19
N TRP A 477 -12.44 -11.00 -14.88
CA TRP A 477 -13.01 -9.71 -15.28
C TRP A 477 -14.43 -9.55 -14.77
N LEU A 478 -14.68 -8.41 -14.13
CA LEU A 478 -16.03 -8.07 -13.69
C LEU A 478 -16.92 -7.81 -14.92
N LYS A 479 -18.10 -8.42 -14.93
CA LYS A 479 -19.14 -8.20 -15.97
C LYS A 479 -20.30 -7.38 -15.44
N THR A 480 -20.65 -7.55 -14.17
CA THR A 480 -21.72 -6.78 -13.56
C THR A 480 -21.26 -5.36 -13.26
N HIS A 481 -21.90 -4.36 -13.85
CA HIS A 481 -21.66 -2.95 -13.54
C HIS A 481 -22.07 -2.65 -12.09
N VAL A 482 -21.06 -2.52 -11.22
CA VAL A 482 -21.22 -2.24 -9.80
C VAL A 482 -21.26 -0.73 -9.53
N LEU A 483 -20.35 0.02 -10.15
CA LEU A 483 -20.27 1.48 -10.09
C LEU A 483 -20.80 2.06 -11.41
N LYS A 484 -22.01 2.64 -11.39
CA LYS A 484 -22.74 3.04 -12.61
C LYS A 484 -21.97 4.01 -13.52
N HIS A 485 -21.14 4.87 -12.93
CA HIS A 485 -20.37 5.91 -13.64
C HIS A 485 -19.00 5.45 -14.09
N MET A 486 -18.61 4.21 -13.77
CA MET A 486 -17.30 3.68 -14.13
C MET A 486 -17.45 2.57 -15.19
N PRO A 487 -16.85 2.72 -16.37
CA PRO A 487 -16.88 1.66 -17.38
C PRO A 487 -16.07 0.46 -16.89
N LEU A 488 -16.58 -0.75 -17.15
CA LEU A 488 -15.81 -1.97 -16.97
C LEU A 488 -14.86 -2.13 -18.15
N VAL A 489 -13.61 -2.49 -17.85
CA VAL A 489 -12.55 -2.60 -18.85
C VAL A 489 -12.44 -4.06 -19.26
N HIS A 490 -13.33 -4.47 -20.16
CA HIS A 490 -13.41 -5.85 -20.63
C HIS A 490 -12.68 -6.03 -21.97
N PRO A 491 -11.92 -7.13 -22.17
CA PRO A 491 -11.16 -7.34 -23.42
C PRO A 491 -12.03 -7.32 -24.68
N LYS A 492 -13.25 -7.89 -24.63
CA LYS A 492 -14.23 -7.90 -25.74
C LYS A 492 -14.71 -6.50 -26.17
N ASP A 493 -14.69 -5.54 -25.26
CA ASP A 493 -15.25 -4.20 -25.50
C ASP A 493 -14.19 -3.20 -25.99
N SER A 494 -12.92 -3.59 -25.95
CA SER A 494 -11.82 -2.75 -26.43
C SER A 494 -11.81 -2.69 -27.96
N PRO A 495 -11.60 -1.52 -28.57
CA PRO A 495 -11.36 -1.42 -30.01
C PRO A 495 -10.06 -2.11 -30.47
N ARG A 496 -9.22 -2.55 -29.52
CA ARG A 496 -8.04 -3.39 -29.74
C ARG A 496 -8.27 -4.87 -29.40
N ALA A 497 -9.51 -5.31 -29.22
CA ALA A 497 -9.81 -6.73 -29.03
C ALA A 497 -9.10 -7.57 -30.10
N THR A 498 -8.54 -8.71 -29.68
CA THR A 498 -7.99 -9.70 -30.62
C THR A 498 -9.13 -10.23 -31.49
N GLU A 499 -8.83 -10.63 -32.72
CA GLU A 499 -9.82 -11.32 -33.55
C GLU A 499 -10.19 -12.64 -32.83
N GLN A 500 -11.39 -12.64 -32.22
CA GLN A 500 -11.97 -13.72 -31.40
C GLN A 500 -11.40 -13.85 -29.97
N VAL A 501 -11.76 -12.91 -29.09
CA VAL A 501 -11.63 -13.10 -27.63
C VAL A 501 -12.46 -14.32 -27.21
N PRO A 502 -11.88 -15.36 -26.57
CA PRO A 502 -12.61 -16.57 -26.20
C PRO A 502 -13.76 -16.28 -25.23
N GLU A 503 -14.74 -17.18 -25.17
CA GLU A 503 -15.73 -17.17 -24.10
C GLU A 503 -15.11 -17.74 -22.83
N GLY A 504 -15.13 -16.95 -21.77
CA GLY A 504 -14.66 -17.35 -20.45
C GLY A 504 -15.74 -18.03 -19.63
N GLU A 505 -15.33 -18.76 -18.60
CA GLU A 505 -16.26 -19.28 -17.60
C GLU A 505 -16.86 -18.10 -16.80
N ILE A 506 -18.19 -18.04 -16.68
CA ILE A 506 -18.86 -17.00 -15.91
C ILE A 506 -19.25 -17.55 -14.54
N LEU A 507 -18.69 -16.95 -13.50
CA LEU A 507 -19.01 -17.23 -12.11
C LEU A 507 -19.99 -16.20 -11.55
N SER A 508 -20.96 -16.66 -10.78
CA SER A 508 -21.83 -15.81 -9.96
C SER A 508 -21.26 -15.77 -8.55
N LEU A 509 -20.64 -14.66 -8.17
CA LEU A 509 -19.93 -14.49 -6.90
C LEU A 509 -20.60 -13.41 -6.02
N PRO A 510 -20.56 -13.55 -4.69
CA PRO A 510 -21.08 -12.52 -3.80
C PRO A 510 -20.11 -11.33 -3.72
N LEU A 511 -20.61 -10.13 -4.03
CA LEU A 511 -20.00 -8.86 -3.66
C LEU A 511 -20.49 -8.46 -2.27
N TYR A 512 -19.54 -8.14 -1.39
CA TYR A 512 -19.80 -7.44 -0.13
C TYR A 512 -19.36 -5.99 -0.28
N SER A 513 -20.27 -5.04 -0.07
CA SER A 513 -19.97 -3.60 -0.22
C SER A 513 -20.56 -2.78 0.91
N GLU A 514 -19.90 -1.68 1.25
CA GLU A 514 -20.43 -0.71 2.20
C GLU A 514 -21.61 0.05 1.58
N SER A 515 -22.77 0.10 2.26
CA SER A 515 -24.01 0.64 1.68
C SER A 515 -23.92 2.11 1.27
N LEU A 516 -23.15 2.93 2.00
CA LEU A 516 -22.97 4.36 1.71
C LEU A 516 -21.82 4.63 0.74
N HIS A 517 -20.88 3.69 0.64
CA HIS A 517 -19.67 3.78 -0.16
C HIS A 517 -19.54 2.53 -1.03
N PRO A 518 -20.36 2.40 -2.09
CA PRO A 518 -20.38 1.20 -2.94
C PRO A 518 -19.04 0.95 -3.67
N GLU A 519 -18.17 1.95 -3.73
CA GLU A 519 -16.78 1.85 -4.19
C GLU A 519 -15.84 1.12 -3.22
N VAL A 520 -16.27 0.91 -1.97
CA VAL A 520 -15.59 0.10 -0.96
C VAL A 520 -16.29 -1.24 -0.85
N GLY A 521 -15.59 -2.30 -1.25
CA GLY A 521 -16.17 -3.63 -1.30
C GLY A 521 -15.18 -4.68 -1.77
N TYR A 522 -15.57 -5.94 -1.70
CA TYR A 522 -14.75 -7.02 -2.22
C TYR A 522 -15.58 -8.21 -2.70
N ILE A 523 -15.02 -8.91 -3.67
CA ILE A 523 -15.46 -10.20 -4.19
C ILE A 523 -14.29 -11.15 -3.95
N GLU A 524 -14.54 -12.23 -3.23
CA GLU A 524 -13.52 -13.28 -3.03
C GLU A 524 -13.45 -14.12 -4.29
N LEU A 525 -12.23 -14.25 -4.84
CA LEU A 525 -12.00 -15.03 -6.04
C LEU A 525 -11.60 -16.47 -5.68
N PRO A 526 -12.00 -17.46 -6.51
CA PRO A 526 -11.62 -18.85 -6.28
C PRO A 526 -10.12 -19.05 -6.46
N VAL A 527 -9.59 -20.09 -5.82
CA VAL A 527 -8.14 -20.35 -5.75
C VAL A 527 -7.53 -20.59 -7.15
N SER A 528 -8.29 -21.16 -8.09
CA SER A 528 -7.87 -21.39 -9.49
C SER A 528 -7.56 -20.11 -10.28
N VAL A 529 -8.04 -18.95 -9.81
CA VAL A 529 -7.85 -17.63 -10.43
C VAL A 529 -6.68 -16.87 -9.78
N SER A 530 -6.07 -17.45 -8.75
CA SER A 530 -4.96 -16.82 -8.01
C SER A 530 -3.70 -16.82 -8.85
N THR A 531 -3.32 -15.66 -9.33
CA THR A 531 -2.03 -15.43 -10.01
C THR A 531 -0.84 -15.70 -9.09
N GLY A 532 0.22 -16.26 -9.66
CA GLY A 532 1.47 -16.57 -8.96
C GLY A 532 2.07 -15.39 -8.17
N GLY A 533 2.75 -15.72 -7.07
CA GLY A 533 3.46 -14.82 -6.17
C GLY A 533 4.26 -15.63 -5.14
N ASN A 534 5.04 -14.97 -4.28
CA ASN A 534 5.93 -15.62 -3.30
C ASN A 534 5.20 -16.38 -2.15
N GLY A 535 3.90 -16.69 -2.30
CA GLY A 535 3.13 -17.50 -1.36
C GLY A 535 2.73 -18.82 -1.99
N SER A 536 2.73 -19.90 -1.21
CA SER A 536 2.08 -21.14 -1.62
C SER A 536 0.58 -20.91 -1.76
N VAL A 537 0.04 -21.11 -2.96
CA VAL A 537 -1.39 -21.11 -3.23
C VAL A 537 -1.93 -22.48 -2.83
N ILE A 538 -2.77 -22.57 -1.79
CA ILE A 538 -3.44 -23.83 -1.41
C ILE A 538 -4.94 -23.59 -1.25
N SER A 539 -5.70 -24.52 -1.86
CA SER A 539 -7.15 -24.61 -1.99
C SER A 539 -7.94 -24.36 -0.71
N ALA A 540 -9.04 -23.60 -0.81
CA ALA A 540 -10.20 -23.83 0.05
C ALA A 540 -11.02 -24.98 -0.55
N ASP A 541 -11.50 -25.90 0.29
CA ASP A 541 -12.32 -27.05 -0.07
C ASP A 541 -13.38 -26.72 -1.13
N ALA A 542 -13.36 -27.47 -2.23
CA ALA A 542 -14.30 -27.36 -3.35
C ALA A 542 -15.68 -27.98 -3.05
N SER A 543 -16.22 -27.81 -1.84
CA SER A 543 -17.49 -28.43 -1.42
C SER A 543 -18.68 -27.47 -1.39
N ALA A 544 -18.53 -26.20 -1.80
CA ALA A 544 -19.61 -25.20 -1.76
C ALA A 544 -19.91 -24.47 -3.08
N VAL A 545 -19.40 -24.95 -4.23
CA VAL A 545 -19.88 -24.49 -5.54
C VAL A 545 -21.04 -25.40 -5.94
N THR A 546 -22.24 -25.08 -5.46
CA THR A 546 -23.45 -25.76 -5.92
C THR A 546 -23.77 -25.26 -7.32
N THR A 547 -23.41 -26.05 -8.33
CA THR A 547 -23.85 -25.87 -9.70
C THR A 547 -25.37 -25.97 -9.72
N ALA A 548 -26.06 -24.85 -9.97
CA ALA A 548 -27.49 -24.86 -10.21
C ALA A 548 -27.75 -25.49 -11.58
N LYS A 549 -27.81 -26.82 -11.62
CA LYS A 549 -28.41 -27.61 -12.70
C LYS A 549 -29.37 -28.62 -12.10
N GLU A 550 -30.61 -28.55 -12.56
CA GLU A 550 -31.64 -29.60 -12.54
C GLU A 550 -32.21 -29.99 -11.16
N ILE A 551 -33.26 -29.28 -10.75
CA ILE A 551 -34.39 -29.91 -10.07
C ILE A 551 -35.63 -29.70 -10.94
N THR A 552 -35.78 -30.60 -11.90
CA THR A 552 -37.06 -30.95 -12.52
C THR A 552 -37.17 -32.46 -12.45
N GLY A 553 -38.06 -32.98 -11.60
CA GLY A 553 -38.50 -34.38 -11.68
C GLY A 553 -38.56 -35.10 -10.34
N LEU A 554 -39.82 -35.26 -9.89
CA LEU A 554 -40.36 -36.21 -8.91
C LEU A 554 -40.17 -35.88 -7.42
#